data_AF-A0A932JMA1-F1
#
_entry.id   AF-A0A932JMA1-F1
#
_cell.length_a   1.000
_cell.length_b   1.000
_cell.length_c   1.000
_cell.angle_alpha   90.00
_cell.angle_beta   90.00
_cell.angle_gamma   90.00
#
_symmetry.space_group_name_H-M   'P 1'
#
loop_
_entity.id
_entity.type
_entity.pdbx_description
1 polymer ?
#
loop_
_entity_poly.entity_id
_entity_poly.type
_entity_poly.pdbx_seq_one_letter_code
_entity_poly.pdbx_strand_id
1 'polypeptide(L)' 'EALEVEPDAQGRILVPQYLKEHAGLRFDVLVQGAGTRAEIWDTRRWSDYERKMVAPAYKKIGKSLEI' A
#
# COMPACT_ATOMS: atom_id res chain seq x y z
N GLU A 1 -3.07 -15.90 3.90
CA GLU A 1 -1.99 -16.43 4.77
C GLU A 1 -0.93 -15.35 4.96
N ALA A 2 -0.11 -15.47 6.00
CA ALA A 2 0.99 -14.56 6.29
C ALA A 2 2.30 -15.35 6.36
N LEU A 3 3.42 -14.69 6.10
CA LEU A 3 4.76 -15.26 6.21
C LEU A 3 5.65 -14.31 6.98
N GLU A 4 6.38 -14.83 7.95
CA GLU A 4 7.47 -14.13 8.61
C GLU A 4 8.77 -14.31 7.82
N VAL A 5 9.49 -13.21 7.62
CA VAL A 5 10.66 -13.14 6.77
C VAL A 5 11.69 -12.22 7.41
N GLU A 6 12.96 -12.63 7.35
CA GLU A 6 14.07 -11.78 7.77
C GLU A 6 14.56 -10.94 6.57
N PRO A 7 14.74 -9.62 6.74
CA PRO A 7 15.40 -8.81 5.73
C PRO A 7 16.84 -9.26 5.52
N ASP A 8 17.32 -9.16 4.28
CA ASP A 8 18.74 -9.37 4.00
C ASP A 8 19.62 -8.23 4.54
N ALA A 9 20.94 -8.36 4.39
CA ALA A 9 21.89 -7.34 4.87
C ALA A 9 21.70 -5.95 4.25
N GLN A 10 20.97 -5.82 3.14
CA GLN A 10 20.63 -4.55 2.49
C GLN A 10 19.22 -4.07 2.88
N GLY A 11 18.53 -4.79 3.77
CA GLY A 11 17.16 -4.48 4.21
C GLY A 11 16.09 -4.88 3.20
N ARG A 12 16.39 -5.75 2.23
CA ARG A 12 15.40 -6.22 1.25
C ARG A 12 14.64 -7.42 1.80
N ILE A 13 13.35 -7.49 1.48
CA ILE A 13 12.48 -8.59 1.85
C ILE A 13 12.04 -9.32 0.58
N LEU A 14 12.13 -10.66 0.61
CA LEU A 14 11.62 -11.49 -0.48
C LEU A 14 10.11 -11.70 -0.28
N VAL A 15 9.29 -11.20 -1.20
CA VAL A 15 7.84 -11.44 -1.20
C VAL A 15 7.53 -12.75 -1.94
N PRO A 16 6.97 -13.76 -1.26
CA PRO A 16 6.55 -15.01 -1.89
C PRO A 16 5.59 -14.82 -3.07
N GLN A 17 5.67 -15.74 -4.05
CA GLN A 17 4.87 -15.67 -5.26
C GLN A 17 3.36 -15.63 -5.00
N TYR A 18 2.86 -16.47 -4.08
CA TYR A 18 1.44 -16.51 -3.75
C TYR A 18 0.92 -15.20 -3.11
N LEU A 19 1.76 -14.47 -2.36
CA LEU A 19 1.41 -13.16 -1.82
C LEU A 19 1.39 -12.08 -2.90
N LYS A 20 2.34 -12.12 -3.85
CA LYS A 20 2.32 -11.25 -5.02
C LYS A 20 1.06 -11.47 -5.86
N GLU A 21 0.67 -12.72 -6.09
CA GLU A 21 -0.53 -13.07 -6.83
C GLU A 21 -1.80 -12.64 -6.11
N HIS A 22 -1.88 -12.88 -4.81
CA HIS A 22 -3.01 -12.45 -3.97
C HIS A 22 -3.21 -10.93 -4.03
N ALA A 23 -2.13 -10.16 -3.84
CA ALA A 23 -2.15 -8.70 -3.92
C ALA A 23 -2.23 -8.18 -5.37
N GLY A 24 -2.05 -9.03 -6.37
CA GLY A 24 -2.04 -8.67 -7.79
C GLY A 24 -0.85 -7.79 -8.18
N LEU A 25 0.29 -7.92 -7.48
CA LEU A 25 1.51 -7.15 -7.73
C LEU A 25 2.13 -7.60 -9.07
N ARG A 26 2.34 -6.65 -9.97
CA ARG A 26 2.99 -6.89 -11.27
C ARG A 26 4.32 -6.15 -11.37
N PHE A 27 4.35 -5.07 -12.15
CA PHE A 27 5.58 -4.34 -12.46
C PHE A 27 5.75 -3.16 -11.49
N ASP A 28 4.80 -2.23 -11.50
CA ASP A 28 4.88 -1.02 -10.69
C ASP A 28 4.13 -1.20 -9.37
N VAL A 29 4.90 -1.18 -8.28
CA VAL A 29 4.37 -1.23 -6.92
C VAL A 29 4.63 0.09 -6.22
N LEU A 30 3.73 0.47 -5.32
CA LEU A 30 4.01 1.50 -4.32
C LEU A 30 4.08 0.90 -2.93
N VAL A 31 4.81 1.59 -2.07
CA VAL A 31 4.83 1.32 -0.63
C VAL A 31 4.13 2.47 0.07
N GLN A 32 3.05 2.17 0.78
CA GLN A 32 2.26 3.13 1.53
C GLN A 32 2.49 2.94 3.03
N GLY A 33 2.86 4.00 3.74
CA GLY A 33 2.91 3.99 5.20
C GLY A 33 1.51 4.08 5.81
N ALA A 34 1.20 3.18 6.75
CA ALA A 34 -0.08 3.12 7.45
C ALA A 34 0.12 2.95 8.96
N GLY A 35 0.49 4.04 9.64
CA GLY A 35 0.80 4.02 11.07
C GLY A 35 2.06 3.21 11.34
N THR A 36 1.92 2.06 12.02
CA THR A 36 3.04 1.19 12.41
C THR A 36 3.36 0.09 11.39
N ARG A 37 2.70 0.08 10.24
CA ARG A 37 2.94 -0.89 9.16
C ARG A 37 3.17 -0.19 7.82
N ALA A 38 3.87 -0.88 6.93
CA ALA A 38 3.95 -0.53 5.52
C ALA A 38 3.08 -1.50 4.71
N GLU A 39 2.37 -0.98 3.72
CA GLU A 39 1.53 -1.74 2.82
C GLU A 39 2.12 -1.67 1.41
N ILE A 40 2.17 -2.81 0.71
CA ILE A 40 2.64 -2.90 -0.67
C ILE A 40 1.42 -3.04 -1.57
N TRP A 41 1.31 -2.14 -2.55
CA TRP A 41 0.15 -2.05 -3.43
C TRP A 41 0.58 -2.07 -4.89
N ASP A 42 -0.26 -2.66 -5.75
CA ASP A 42 -0.20 -2.39 -7.18
C ASP A 42 -0.59 -0.92 -7.42
N THR A 43 0.22 -0.21 -8.20
CA THR A 43 0.08 1.24 -8.38
C THR A 43 -1.27 1.63 -8.98
N ARG A 44 -1.81 0.83 -9.90
CA ARG A 44 -3.09 1.10 -10.56
C ARG A 44 -4.25 0.86 -9.60
N ARG A 45 -4.21 -0.27 -8.87
CA ARG A 45 -5.18 -0.59 -7.83
C ARG A 45 -5.22 0.47 -6.74
N TRP A 46 -4.06 0.95 -6.31
CA TRP A 46 -3.99 2.06 -5.36
C TRP A 46 -4.58 3.34 -5.91
N SER A 47 -4.23 3.74 -7.14
CA SER A 47 -4.76 4.97 -7.76
C SER A 47 -6.30 4.94 -7.84
N ASP A 48 -6.87 3.77 -8.11
CA ASP A 48 -8.32 3.57 -8.11
C ASP A 48 -8.93 3.61 -6.70
N TYR A 49 -8.27 2.99 -5.73
CA TYR A 49 -8.67 3.02 -4.33
C TYR A 49 -8.62 4.44 -3.76
N GLU A 50 -7.52 5.15 -3.99
CA GLU A 50 -7.30 6.51 -3.53
C GLU A 50 -8.40 7.44 -4.06
N ARG A 51 -8.67 7.38 -5.37
CA ARG A 51 -9.71 8.19 -6.01
C ARG A 51 -11.10 7.93 -5.43
N LYS A 52 -11.43 6.67 -5.11
CA LYS A 52 -12.78 6.28 -4.65
C LYS A 52 -12.99 6.51 -3.16
N MET A 53 -11.97 6.23 -2.35
CA MET A 53 -12.11 6.14 -0.89
C MET A 53 -11.39 7.29 -0.17
N VAL A 54 -10.18 7.62 -0.63
CA VAL A 54 -9.25 8.47 0.12
C VAL A 54 -9.44 9.95 -0.23
N ALA A 55 -9.48 10.30 -1.52
CA ALA A 55 -9.67 11.68 -1.97
C ALA A 55 -10.98 12.31 -1.46
N PRO A 56 -12.14 11.62 -1.45
CA PRO A 56 -13.36 12.18 -0.86
C PRO A 56 -13.26 12.38 0.66
N ALA A 57 -12.58 11.47 1.37
CA ALA A 57 -12.38 11.56 2.81
C ALA A 57 -11.51 12.76 3.19
N TYR A 58 -10.38 12.96 2.50
CA TYR A 58 -9.53 14.13 2.71
C TYR A 58 -10.24 15.44 2.39
N LYS A 59 -11.04 15.48 1.33
CA LYS A 59 -11.84 16.67 0.99
C LYS A 59 -12.83 17.02 2.10
N LYS A 60 -13.44 16.01 2.75
CA LYS A 60 -14.36 16.22 3.87
C LYS A 60 -13.64 16.71 5.13
N ILE A 61 -12.47 16.14 5.43
CA ILE A 61 -11.65 16.54 6.58
C ILE A 61 -11.11 17.96 6.38
N GLY A 62 -10.52 18.26 5.23
CA GLY A 62 -9.99 19.61 4.92
C GLY A 62 -11.08 20.68 5.01
N LYS A 63 -12.28 20.40 4.48
CA LYS A 63 -13.41 21.33 4.61
C LYS A 63 -13.87 21.55 6.06
N SER A 64 -13.63 20.60 6.95
CA SER A 64 -13.96 20.72 8.39
C SER A 64 -12.85 21.38 9.21
N LEU A 65 -11.65 21.54 8.65
CA LEU A 65 -10.50 22.14 9.32
C LEU A 65 -10.22 23.58 8.87
N GLU A 66 -11.01 24.13 7.92
CA GLU A 66 -10.90 25.48 7.35
C GLU A 66 -9.45 26.01 7.28
N ILE A 67 -8.63 25.27 6.53
CA ILE A 67 -7.48 25.76 5.78
C ILE A 67 -7.76 25.46 4.31
#